data_AF-A0A059LIJ8-F1
#
_entry.id   AF-A0A059LIJ8-F1
#
_cell.length_a   1.000
_cell.length_b   1.000
_cell.length_c   1.000
_cell.angle_alpha   90.00
_cell.angle_beta   90.00
_cell.angle_gamma   90.00
#
_symmetry.space_group_name_H-M   'P 1'
#
loop_
_entity.id
_entity.type
_entity.pdbx_description
1 polymer ?
#
loop_
_entity_poly.entity_id
_entity_poly.type
_entity_poly.pdbx_seq_one_letter_code
_entity_poly.pdbx_strand_id
1 'polypeptide(L)'
;MGAADLSSMYRSALTRIGSHRIVEIHQSMAGRLWSKLSNRGDCAFRLRQLFRKHDLANSGRISIENFRVATEEFGMQLDDDALLALFSQYDTQCTGYIPYHQLMQNLLDKDDYLKYAAGQ
;
A
#
# COMPACT_ATOMS: atom_id res chain seq x y z
N MET A 1 -1.16 19.00 7.67
CA MET A 1 0.25 18.67 7.38
C MET A 1 0.59 19.22 6.01
N GLY A 2 1.68 19.98 5.85
CA GLY A 2 2.10 20.48 4.53
C GLY A 2 2.94 19.44 3.78
N ALA A 3 2.96 19.45 2.44
CA ALA A 3 3.73 18.50 1.63
C ALA A 3 5.25 18.50 1.95
N ALA A 4 5.79 19.67 2.33
CA ALA A 4 7.19 19.82 2.76
C ALA A 4 7.51 19.10 4.08
N ASP A 5 6.53 18.98 4.96
CA ASP A 5 6.65 18.29 6.23
C ASP A 5 6.67 16.77 6.01
N LEU A 6 5.74 16.27 5.20
CA LEU A 6 5.61 14.84 4.90
C LEU A 6 6.81 14.28 4.14
N SER A 7 7.32 15.02 3.14
CA SER A 7 8.54 14.62 2.41
C SER A 7 9.76 14.49 3.33
N SER A 8 9.88 15.36 4.34
CA SER A 8 10.94 15.28 5.35
C SER A 8 10.77 14.05 6.25
N MET A 9 9.54 13.73 6.64
CA MET A 9 9.25 12.50 7.40
C MET A 9 9.58 11.24 6.60
N TYR A 10 9.18 11.17 5.33
CA TYR A 10 9.50 10.03 4.46
C TYR A 10 11.00 9.85 4.32
N ARG A 11 11.74 10.90 4.03
CA ARG A 11 13.19 10.81 3.91
C ARG A 11 13.86 10.38 5.23
N SER A 12 13.34 10.84 6.36
CA SER A 12 13.81 10.44 7.70
C SER A 12 13.53 8.96 7.99
N ALA A 13 12.33 8.49 7.65
CA ALA A 13 11.94 7.10 7.79
C ALA A 13 12.77 6.19 6.88
N LEU A 14 12.96 6.58 5.61
CA LEU A 14 13.78 5.87 4.63
C LEU A 14 15.23 5.70 5.12
N THR A 15 15.83 6.75 5.70
CA THR A 15 17.21 6.64 6.22
C THR A 15 17.31 5.78 7.48
N ARG A 16 16.26 5.70 8.30
CA ARG A 16 16.25 4.91 9.54
C ARG A 16 16.03 3.42 9.26
N ILE A 17 15.07 3.10 8.40
CA ILE A 17 14.71 1.72 8.07
C ILE A 17 15.73 1.11 7.10
N GLY A 18 16.18 1.90 6.12
CA GLY A 18 17.08 1.47 5.07
C GLY A 18 16.35 0.75 3.93
N SER A 19 16.87 0.93 2.71
CA SER A 19 16.30 0.41 1.46
C SER A 19 16.10 -1.11 1.46
N HIS A 20 17.06 -1.87 2.00
CA HIS A 20 16.94 -3.34 2.06
C HIS A 20 15.73 -3.79 2.88
N ARG A 21 15.56 -3.21 4.07
CA ARG A 21 14.49 -3.61 4.98
C ARG A 21 13.11 -3.19 4.48
N ILE A 22 13.03 -2.07 3.75
CA ILE A 22 11.79 -1.67 3.07
C ILE A 22 11.36 -2.74 2.05
N VAL A 23 12.31 -3.30 1.30
CA VAL A 23 12.04 -4.38 0.34
C VAL A 23 11.58 -5.65 1.06
N GLU A 24 12.15 -5.98 2.21
CA GLU A 24 11.68 -7.12 3.04
C GLU A 24 10.27 -6.90 3.59
N ILE A 25 9.97 -5.69 4.07
CA ILE A 25 8.63 -5.32 4.54
C ILE A 25 7.63 -5.42 3.39
N HIS A 26 7.96 -4.86 2.23
CA HIS A 26 7.12 -4.91 1.04
C HIS A 26 6.84 -6.35 0.63
N GLN A 27 7.87 -7.20 0.54
CA GLN A 27 7.71 -8.62 0.21
C GLN A 27 6.86 -9.37 1.24
N SER A 28 7.07 -9.10 2.53
CA SER A 28 6.26 -9.69 3.60
C SER A 28 4.79 -9.27 3.49
N MET A 29 4.53 -8.01 3.12
CA MET A 29 3.18 -7.48 2.97
C MET A 29 2.50 -8.12 1.76
N ALA A 30 3.16 -8.10 0.60
CA ALA A 30 2.67 -8.71 -0.61
C ALA A 30 2.41 -10.22 -0.41
N GLY A 31 3.35 -10.94 0.23
CA GLY A 31 3.18 -12.37 0.52
C GLY A 31 1.98 -12.67 1.42
N ARG A 32 1.74 -11.86 2.46
CA ARG A 32 0.56 -12.00 3.33
C ARG A 32 -0.74 -11.66 2.62
N LEU A 33 -0.74 -10.59 1.84
CA LEU A 33 -1.86 -10.22 0.98
C LEU A 33 -2.20 -11.38 0.04
N TRP A 34 -1.21 -11.90 -0.69
CA TRP A 34 -1.43 -13.01 -1.61
C TRP A 34 -1.87 -14.28 -0.90
N SER A 35 -1.29 -14.61 0.25
CA SER A 35 -1.74 -15.75 1.05
C SER A 35 -3.21 -15.66 1.46
N LYS A 36 -3.69 -14.44 1.80
CA LYS A 36 -5.09 -14.19 2.16
C LYS A 36 -6.02 -14.14 0.95
N LEU A 37 -5.54 -13.66 -0.18
CA LEU A 37 -6.33 -13.45 -1.40
C LEU A 37 -6.36 -14.67 -2.33
N SER A 38 -5.39 -15.59 -2.21
CA SER A 38 -5.09 -16.75 -3.09
C SER A 38 -6.26 -17.71 -3.38
N ASN A 39 -7.37 -17.63 -2.64
CA ASN A 39 -8.49 -18.53 -2.86
C ASN A 39 -9.39 -18.10 -4.04
N ARG A 40 -8.90 -18.17 -5.29
CA ARG A 40 -9.60 -18.04 -6.61
C ARG A 40 -9.35 -16.72 -7.35
N GLY A 41 -8.63 -16.78 -8.48
CA GLY A 41 -8.80 -16.07 -9.79
C GLY A 41 -9.12 -14.57 -9.89
N ASP A 42 -9.40 -13.89 -8.79
CA ASP A 42 -9.98 -12.55 -8.69
C ASP A 42 -9.26 -11.76 -7.58
N CYS A 43 -7.94 -11.97 -7.53
CA CYS A 43 -7.01 -11.37 -6.59
C CYS A 43 -7.10 -9.84 -6.59
N ALA A 44 -7.22 -9.25 -7.79
CA ALA A 44 -7.33 -7.82 -7.97
C ALA A 44 -8.61 -7.23 -7.34
N PHE A 45 -9.76 -7.83 -7.61
CA PHE A 45 -11.04 -7.32 -7.11
C PHE A 45 -11.10 -7.38 -5.58
N ARG A 46 -10.64 -8.48 -4.97
CA ARG A 46 -10.60 -8.60 -3.51
C ARG A 46 -9.62 -7.63 -2.87
N LEU A 47 -8.44 -7.45 -3.46
CA LEU A 47 -7.46 -6.47 -2.98
C LEU A 47 -8.07 -5.07 -2.97
N ARG A 48 -8.71 -4.67 -4.08
CA ARG A 48 -9.45 -3.41 -4.15
C ARG A 48 -10.56 -3.33 -3.11
N GLN A 49 -11.40 -4.36 -2.99
CA GLN A 49 -12.52 -4.36 -2.06
C GLN A 49 -12.05 -4.16 -0.63
N LEU A 50 -10.90 -4.75 -0.27
CA LEU A 50 -10.31 -4.55 1.03
C LEU A 50 -9.91 -3.09 1.27
N PHE A 51 -9.17 -2.47 0.35
CA PHE A 51 -8.82 -1.06 0.52
C PHE A 51 -10.04 -0.13 0.44
N ARG A 52 -11.05 -0.51 -0.34
CA ARG A 52 -12.34 0.20 -0.41
C ARG A 52 -13.11 0.12 0.90
N LYS A 53 -13.04 -1.00 1.62
CA LYS A 53 -13.66 -1.15 2.95
C LYS A 53 -13.08 -0.14 3.96
N HIS A 54 -11.80 0.22 3.81
CA HIS A 54 -11.14 1.22 4.67
C HIS A 54 -11.26 2.66 4.15
N ASP A 55 -11.61 2.87 2.89
CA ASP A 55 -11.90 4.20 2.33
C ASP A 55 -13.37 4.56 2.50
N LEU A 56 -13.75 4.91 3.73
CA LEU A 56 -15.12 5.31 4.08
C LEU A 56 -15.62 6.49 3.24
N ALA A 57 -14.69 7.36 2.81
CA ALA A 57 -15.00 8.52 1.97
C ALA A 57 -15.24 8.17 0.49
N ASN A 58 -15.00 6.91 0.06
CA ASN A 58 -14.99 6.51 -1.35
C ASN A 58 -14.18 7.49 -2.23
N SER A 59 -13.10 8.02 -1.70
CA SER A 59 -12.22 8.98 -2.39
C SER A 59 -11.40 8.31 -3.49
N GLY A 60 -11.32 6.97 -3.50
CA GLY A 60 -10.53 6.21 -4.47
C GLY A 60 -9.03 6.23 -4.17
N ARG A 61 -8.66 6.67 -2.96
CA ARG A 61 -7.29 6.80 -2.47
C ARG A 61 -7.21 6.34 -1.03
N ILE A 62 -6.06 5.80 -0.64
CA ILE A 62 -5.81 5.36 0.73
C ILE A 62 -4.86 6.31 1.45
N SER A 63 -5.23 6.76 2.65
CA SER A 63 -4.36 7.54 3.53
C SER A 63 -3.38 6.64 4.29
N ILE A 64 -2.35 7.23 4.88
CA ILE A 64 -1.36 6.52 5.72
C ILE A 64 -2.04 5.75 6.85
N GLU A 65 -3.02 6.36 7.51
CA GLU A 65 -3.77 5.74 8.62
C GLU A 65 -4.59 4.53 8.15
N ASN A 66 -5.33 4.68 7.04
CA ASN A 66 -6.10 3.56 6.48
C ASN A 66 -5.19 2.43 6.01
N PHE A 67 -4.01 2.77 5.47
CA PHE A 67 -3.02 1.78 5.07
C PHE A 67 -2.47 1.01 6.26
N ARG A 68 -2.21 1.68 7.41
CA ARG A 68 -1.83 1.01 8.66
C ARG A 68 -2.88 -0.03 9.06
N VAL A 69 -4.14 0.40 9.18
CA VAL A 69 -5.24 -0.49 9.58
C VAL A 69 -5.37 -1.67 8.62
N ALA A 70 -5.25 -1.43 7.31
CA ALA A 70 -5.26 -2.49 6.31
C ALA A 70 -4.11 -3.49 6.54
N THR A 71 -2.87 -3.02 6.75
CA THR A 71 -1.73 -3.92 7.01
C THR A 71 -1.91 -4.74 8.29
N GLU A 72 -2.50 -4.15 9.33
CA GLU A 72 -2.81 -4.84 10.59
C GLU A 72 -3.88 -5.91 10.42
N GLU A 73 -4.88 -5.71 9.55
CA GLU A 73 -5.93 -6.71 9.25
C GLU A 73 -5.33 -8.02 8.69
N PHE A 74 -4.17 -7.95 8.03
CA PHE A 74 -3.42 -9.12 7.54
C PHE A 74 -2.36 -9.64 8.53
N GLY A 75 -2.36 -9.12 9.76
CA GLY A 75 -1.45 -9.51 10.83
C GLY A 75 -0.04 -8.95 10.66
N MET A 76 0.12 -7.84 9.94
CA MET A 76 1.37 -7.10 9.86
C MET A 76 1.27 -5.83 10.72
N GLN A 77 2.05 -5.77 11.79
CA GLN A 77 2.18 -4.57 12.61
C GLN A 77 3.44 -3.82 12.19
N LEU A 78 3.26 -2.62 11.66
CA LEU A 78 4.35 -1.72 11.28
C LEU A 78 4.41 -0.57 12.27
N ASP A 79 5.62 -0.29 12.74
CA ASP A 79 5.90 0.95 13.48
C ASP A 79 5.84 2.16 12.53
N ASP A 80 5.74 3.36 13.09
CA ASP A 80 5.60 4.62 12.35
C ASP A 80 6.69 4.82 11.29
N ASP A 81 7.96 4.61 11.63
CA ASP A 81 9.05 4.73 10.66
C ASP A 81 8.93 3.67 9.55
N ALA A 82 8.56 2.42 9.88
CA ALA A 82 8.41 1.35 8.90
C ALA A 82 7.23 1.60 7.95
N LEU A 83 6.12 2.05 8.50
CA LEU A 83 4.92 2.41 7.76
C LEU A 83 5.19 3.57 6.80
N LEU A 84 5.79 4.66 7.29
CA LEU A 84 6.10 5.84 6.47
C LEU A 84 7.11 5.51 5.38
N ALA A 85 8.15 4.73 5.70
CA ALA A 85 9.15 4.30 4.72
C ALA A 85 8.53 3.42 3.63
N LEU A 86 7.66 2.47 3.99
CA LEU A 86 6.93 1.65 3.01
C LEU A 86 5.96 2.51 2.19
N PHE A 87 5.19 3.39 2.82
CA PHE A 87 4.21 4.23 2.16
C PHE A 87 4.85 5.17 1.13
N SER A 88 6.04 5.70 1.44
CA SER A 88 6.81 6.55 0.53
C SER A 88 7.22 5.86 -0.79
N GLN A 89 7.23 4.52 -0.84
CA GLN A 89 7.46 3.79 -2.09
C GLN A 89 6.31 3.99 -3.09
N TYR A 90 5.11 4.29 -2.60
CA TYR A 90 3.92 4.46 -3.40
C TYR A 90 3.52 5.94 -3.58
N ASP A 91 3.62 6.74 -2.51
CA ASP A 91 3.27 8.18 -2.53
C ASP A 91 4.48 9.04 -2.92
N THR A 92 4.91 8.92 -4.18
CA THR A 92 6.06 9.67 -4.73
C THR A 92 5.86 11.18 -4.72
N GLN A 93 4.61 11.64 -4.73
CA GLN A 93 4.24 13.05 -4.71
C GLN A 93 4.11 13.62 -3.29
N CYS A 94 4.32 12.81 -2.24
CA CYS A 94 4.20 13.24 -0.84
C CYS A 94 2.84 13.92 -0.56
N THR A 95 1.77 13.34 -1.11
CA THR A 95 0.40 13.84 -0.92
C THR A 95 -0.23 13.32 0.37
N GLY A 96 0.32 12.24 0.95
CA GLY A 96 -0.26 11.50 2.06
C GLY A 96 -1.36 10.53 1.64
N TYR A 97 -1.56 10.36 0.32
CA TYR A 97 -2.60 9.50 -0.24
C TYR A 97 -2.08 8.68 -1.43
N ILE A 98 -2.38 7.39 -1.44
CA ILE A 98 -2.05 6.52 -2.58
C ILE A 98 -3.34 6.21 -3.36
N PRO A 99 -3.43 6.57 -4.65
CA PRO A 99 -4.58 6.19 -5.45
C PRO A 99 -4.58 4.68 -5.71
N TYR A 100 -5.77 4.07 -5.74
CA TYR A 100 -5.88 2.61 -5.85
C TYR A 100 -5.15 2.03 -7.04
N HIS A 101 -5.22 2.69 -8.21
CA HIS A 101 -4.55 2.18 -9.41
C HIS A 101 -3.04 2.03 -9.21
N GLN A 102 -2.38 2.95 -8.48
CA GLN A 102 -0.95 2.82 -8.16
C GLN A 102 -0.69 1.62 -7.26
N LEU A 103 -1.52 1.45 -6.24
CA LEU A 103 -1.36 0.37 -5.29
C LEU A 103 -1.60 -1.00 -5.96
N MET A 104 -2.60 -1.08 -6.84
CA MET A 104 -2.88 -2.27 -7.64
C MET A 104 -1.73 -2.58 -8.61
N GLN A 105 -1.18 -1.57 -9.27
CA GLN A 105 -0.06 -1.73 -10.20
C GLN A 105 1.22 -2.24 -9.52
N ASN A 106 1.47 -1.85 -8.27
CA ASN A 106 2.67 -2.26 -7.53
C ASN A 106 2.52 -3.62 -6.85
N LEU A 107 1.29 -4.02 -6.51
CA LEU A 107 1.05 -5.30 -5.83
C LEU A 107 0.77 -6.43 -6.83
N LEU A 108 -0.09 -6.19 -7.82
CA LEU A 108 -0.47 -7.20 -8.79
C LEU A 108 0.66 -7.49 -9.76
N ASP A 109 0.71 -8.74 -10.24
CA ASP A 109 1.50 -9.05 -11.42
C ASP A 109 0.89 -8.37 -12.66
N LYS A 110 1.69 -8.25 -13.73
CA LYS A 110 1.31 -7.59 -14.97
C LYS A 110 0.02 -8.17 -15.56
N ASP A 111 -0.12 -9.49 -15.57
CA ASP A 111 -1.31 -10.15 -16.12
C ASP A 111 -2.59 -9.85 -15.31
N ASP A 112 -2.49 -9.88 -13.98
CA ASP A 112 -3.61 -9.55 -13.09
C ASP A 112 -3.98 -8.07 -13.15
N TYR A 113 -2.99 -7.18 -13.27
CA TYR A 113 -3.23 -5.75 -13.42
C TYR A 113 -3.93 -5.43 -14.76
N LEU A 114 -3.54 -6.10 -15.85
CA LEU A 114 -4.19 -5.91 -17.16
C LEU A 114 -5.65 -6.34 -17.14
N LYS A 115 -5.96 -7.47 -16.51
CA LYS A 115 -7.34 -7.93 -16.31
C LYS A 115 -8.17 -6.94 -15.51
N TYR A 116 -7.58 -6.42 -14.43
CA TYR A 116 -8.19 -5.39 -13.61
C TYR A 116 -8.44 -4.10 -14.38
N ALA A 117 -7.45 -3.62 -15.16
CA ALA A 117 -7.56 -2.40 -15.94
C ALA A 117 -8.56 -2.53 -17.10
N ALA A 118 -8.70 -3.73 -17.67
CA ALA A 118 -9.66 -3.99 -18.74
C ALA A 118 -11.11 -4.14 -18.25
N GLY A 119 -11.31 -4.47 -16.97
CA GLY A 119 -12.64 -4.62 -16.34
C GLY A 119 -13.15 -3.37 -15.62
N GLN A 120 -12.45 -2.25 -15.75
CA GLN A 120 -12.73 -0.93 -15.16
C GLN A 120 -13.45 -0.01 -16.13
#